data_AF-A0A2I1M3M3-F1
#
_entry.id   AF-A0A2I1M3M3-F1
#
_cell.length_a   1.000
_cell.length_b   1.000
_cell.length_c   1.000
_cell.angle_alpha   90.00
_cell.angle_beta   90.00
_cell.angle_gamma   90.00
#
_symmetry.space_group_name_H-M   'P 1'
#
loop_
_entity.id
_entity.type
_entity.pdbx_description
1 polymer ?
#
loop_
_entity_poly.entity_id
_entity_poly.type
_entity_poly.pdbx_seq_one_letter_code
_entity_poly.pdbx_strand_id
1 'polypeptide(L)'
;MKTVKNTSSLTNFTLVNDTIQLKMNFDTEIYVKDDVKLRLVKNIIERMDLSELKKVYSSLGRKPTVNPVTMLQIIIFCYSEGIFSSRNIEKSCKYDLRIKYLLDGENPPDHSTINRFRQKIVELAPNLLNQMIQILIEENQIDLSSIYIDGTKIEAYANRYSFVWRGSIEKWQEKLKVKIIKHFNLNRELTPSQVLAVVRIAFNQISTECTENKINFVHGQGKRKHQLQRDYEKLKDWKNKLESYQKHIEIMGEHRNSYSKTDHDATFMRMKEDHMKN
;
A
#
# COMPACT_ATOMS: atom_id res chain seq x y z
N MET A 1 49.69 -35.28 -33.69
CA MET A 1 49.20 -36.49 -34.42
C MET A 1 49.11 -37.62 -33.41
N LYS A 2 48.03 -38.35 -33.18
CA LYS A 2 46.69 -38.43 -33.76
C LYS A 2 45.69 -38.42 -32.59
N THR A 3 44.64 -37.63 -32.73
CA THR A 3 43.47 -37.61 -31.86
C THR A 3 42.69 -38.92 -32.00
N VAL A 4 42.45 -39.62 -30.88
CA VAL A 4 41.52 -40.74 -30.82
C VAL A 4 40.12 -40.17 -30.97
N LYS A 5 39.48 -40.41 -32.13
CA LYS A 5 38.07 -40.07 -32.35
C LYS A 5 37.23 -41.02 -31.49
N ASN A 6 36.59 -40.44 -30.49
CA ASN A 6 35.48 -41.05 -29.78
C ASN A 6 34.35 -41.26 -30.80
N THR A 7 34.17 -42.50 -31.27
CA THR A 7 32.98 -42.88 -32.04
C THR A 7 31.82 -42.95 -31.05
N SER A 8 31.14 -41.82 -30.85
CA SER A 8 29.89 -41.79 -30.10
C SER A 8 28.88 -42.68 -30.83
N SER A 9 28.30 -43.64 -30.10
CA SER A 9 27.22 -44.54 -30.56
C SER A 9 25.88 -43.82 -30.81
N LEU A 10 25.88 -42.49 -30.88
CA LEU A 10 24.70 -41.64 -31.00
C LEU A 10 24.39 -41.22 -32.45
N THR A 11 24.95 -41.90 -33.46
CA THR A 11 24.71 -41.57 -34.87
C THR A 11 24.14 -42.71 -35.70
N ASN A 12 23.85 -43.88 -35.11
CA ASN A 12 23.28 -45.00 -35.87
C ASN A 12 22.12 -45.66 -35.12
N PHE A 13 20.88 -45.23 -35.43
CA PHE A 13 19.66 -45.61 -34.71
C PHE A 13 18.83 -46.71 -35.41
N THR A 14 19.34 -47.32 -36.47
CA THR A 14 18.63 -48.34 -37.28
C THR A 14 19.29 -49.71 -37.22
N LEU A 15 19.79 -50.11 -36.05
CA LEU A 15 20.34 -51.47 -35.82
C LEU A 15 19.27 -52.50 -35.39
N VAL A 16 18.03 -52.07 -35.15
CA VAL A 16 16.92 -52.96 -34.78
C VAL A 16 15.85 -52.87 -35.86
N ASN A 17 15.65 -53.96 -36.59
CA ASN A 17 14.76 -54.06 -37.74
C ASN A 17 13.39 -54.65 -37.33
N ASP A 18 12.84 -54.15 -36.22
CA ASP A 18 11.53 -54.55 -35.73
C ASP A 18 10.48 -53.53 -36.21
N THR A 19 9.37 -54.01 -36.74
CA THR A 19 8.22 -53.17 -37.08
C THR A 19 7.76 -52.39 -35.85
N ILE A 20 8.06 -51.08 -35.82
CA ILE A 20 7.60 -50.17 -34.78
C ILE A 20 6.13 -49.85 -35.05
N GLN A 21 5.24 -50.67 -34.47
CA GLN A 21 3.84 -50.28 -34.33
C GLN A 21 3.74 -49.28 -33.19
N LEU A 22 3.46 -48.02 -33.51
CA LEU A 22 3.06 -47.06 -32.50
C LEU A 22 1.75 -47.55 -31.86
N LYS A 23 1.73 -47.61 -30.53
CA LYS A 23 0.50 -47.82 -29.77
C LYS A 23 -0.46 -46.68 -30.10
N MET A 24 -1.59 -46.99 -30.73
CA MET A 24 -2.67 -46.02 -30.96
C MET A 24 -3.28 -45.62 -29.61
N ASN A 25 -3.09 -44.36 -29.21
CA ASN A 25 -3.73 -43.76 -28.05
C ASN A 25 -5.13 -43.24 -28.45
N PHE A 26 -6.19 -43.74 -27.81
CA PHE A 26 -7.58 -43.43 -28.15
C PHE A 26 -8.27 -42.42 -27.22
N ASP A 27 -7.54 -41.62 -26.44
CA ASP A 27 -8.13 -40.51 -25.67
C ASP A 27 -7.36 -39.20 -25.91
N THR A 28 -7.87 -38.36 -26.82
CA THR A 28 -7.28 -37.06 -27.19
C THR A 28 -8.12 -35.85 -26.76
N GLU A 29 -9.17 -36.02 -25.96
CA GLU A 29 -10.11 -34.92 -25.65
C GLU A 29 -9.59 -33.89 -24.62
N ILE A 30 -8.40 -34.10 -24.04
CA ILE A 30 -7.76 -33.13 -23.15
C ILE A 30 -6.37 -32.79 -23.71
N TYR A 31 -6.35 -32.21 -24.92
CA TYR A 31 -5.13 -31.59 -25.44
C TYR A 31 -4.93 -30.22 -24.80
N VAL A 32 -4.26 -30.17 -23.66
CA VAL A 32 -3.71 -28.91 -23.14
C VAL A 32 -2.48 -28.58 -23.98
N LYS A 33 -2.67 -27.74 -25.01
CA LYS A 33 -1.59 -27.17 -25.83
C LYS A 33 -0.50 -26.63 -24.92
N ASP A 34 0.75 -27.03 -25.13
CA ASP A 34 1.97 -26.73 -24.34
C ASP A 34 1.86 -25.54 -23.37
N ASP A 35 1.15 -25.76 -22.26
CA ASP A 35 0.93 -24.70 -21.29
C ASP A 35 2.18 -24.63 -20.41
N VAL A 36 2.99 -23.62 -20.69
CA VAL A 36 4.27 -23.36 -20.02
C VAL A 36 4.07 -23.22 -18.51
N LYS A 37 2.98 -22.57 -18.06
CA LYS A 37 2.73 -22.34 -16.62
C LYS A 37 2.34 -23.62 -15.90
N LEU A 38 1.48 -24.43 -16.52
CA LEU A 38 1.10 -25.72 -15.97
C LEU A 38 2.31 -26.65 -15.79
N ARG A 39 3.17 -26.73 -16.82
CA ARG A 39 4.43 -27.50 -16.76
C ARG A 39 5.38 -26.93 -15.70
N LEU A 40 5.50 -25.61 -15.60
CA LEU A 40 6.31 -24.95 -14.59
C LEU A 40 5.86 -25.32 -13.17
N VAL A 41 4.56 -25.25 -12.88
CA VAL A 41 4.01 -25.63 -11.56
C VAL A 41 4.32 -27.09 -11.24
N LYS A 42 4.17 -28.01 -12.19
CA LYS A 42 4.53 -29.42 -12.00
C LYS A 42 6.02 -29.58 -11.72
N ASN A 43 6.89 -28.98 -12.52
CA ASN A 43 8.34 -29.07 -12.36
C ASN A 43 8.81 -28.53 -11.00
N ILE A 44 8.24 -27.41 -10.54
CA ILE A 44 8.54 -26.85 -9.21
C ILE A 44 8.11 -27.85 -8.13
N ILE A 45 6.87 -28.35 -8.20
CA ILE A 45 6.32 -29.26 -7.21
C ILE A 45 7.07 -30.60 -7.13
N GLU A 46 7.57 -31.10 -8.25
CA GLU A 46 8.40 -32.31 -8.30
C GLU A 46 9.77 -32.14 -7.63
N ARG A 47 10.31 -30.91 -7.57
CA ARG A 47 11.59 -30.59 -6.90
C ARG A 47 11.45 -30.30 -5.41
N MET A 48 10.23 -30.07 -4.91
CA MET A 48 9.98 -29.75 -3.51
C MET A 48 9.92 -31.01 -2.64
N ASP A 49 10.41 -30.91 -1.40
CA ASP A 49 10.13 -31.91 -0.37
C ASP A 49 8.72 -31.71 0.19
N LEU A 50 7.83 -32.66 -0.15
CA LEU A 50 6.43 -32.69 0.24
C LEU A 50 6.11 -33.78 1.26
N SER A 51 7.13 -34.31 1.95
CA SER A 51 6.98 -35.36 2.98
C SER A 51 5.97 -34.96 4.06
N GLU A 52 6.07 -33.74 4.59
CA GLU A 52 5.16 -33.20 5.60
C GLU A 52 3.77 -32.91 5.03
N LEU A 53 3.67 -32.44 3.78
CA LEU A 53 2.38 -32.21 3.10
C LEU A 53 1.58 -33.51 2.98
N LYS A 54 2.24 -34.63 2.68
CA LYS A 54 1.59 -35.95 2.55
C LYS A 54 1.03 -36.45 3.88
N LYS A 55 1.51 -35.95 5.03
CA LYS A 55 1.05 -36.32 6.39
C LYS A 55 -0.10 -35.45 6.90
N VAL A 56 -0.49 -34.39 6.17
CA VAL A 56 -1.54 -33.44 6.58
C VAL A 56 -2.92 -34.10 6.78
N TYR A 57 -3.14 -35.22 6.11
CA TYR A 57 -4.31 -36.06 6.28
C TYR A 57 -3.91 -37.39 6.89
N SER A 58 -4.70 -37.86 7.85
CA SER A 58 -4.53 -39.17 8.47
C SER A 58 -4.59 -40.27 7.41
N SER A 59 -3.71 -41.26 7.53
CA SER A 59 -3.78 -42.51 6.75
C SER A 59 -5.00 -43.35 7.13
N LEU A 60 -5.59 -43.08 8.30
CA LEU A 60 -6.79 -43.74 8.83
C LEU A 60 -8.00 -42.80 8.69
N GLY A 61 -9.11 -43.33 8.18
CA GLY A 61 -10.39 -42.61 8.06
C GLY A 61 -10.76 -42.21 6.62
N ARG A 62 -11.61 -41.19 6.48
CA ARG A 62 -12.10 -40.74 5.17
C ARG A 62 -10.97 -40.10 4.37
N LYS A 63 -10.66 -40.69 3.21
CA LYS A 63 -9.70 -40.13 2.27
C LYS A 63 -10.14 -38.74 1.79
N PRO A 64 -9.22 -37.78 1.61
CA PRO A 64 -9.55 -36.49 1.05
C PRO A 64 -10.10 -36.65 -0.37
N THR A 65 -10.95 -35.72 -0.80
CA THR A 65 -11.54 -35.70 -2.16
C THR A 65 -10.49 -35.61 -3.25
N VAL A 66 -9.38 -34.92 -2.95
CA VAL A 66 -8.26 -34.67 -3.87
C VAL A 66 -6.96 -34.93 -3.13
N ASN A 67 -5.97 -35.51 -3.81
CA ASN A 67 -4.64 -35.72 -3.24
C ASN A 67 -4.03 -34.39 -2.73
N PRO A 68 -3.41 -34.34 -1.53
CA PRO A 68 -2.79 -33.12 -1.00
C PRO A 68 -1.78 -32.45 -1.94
N VAL A 69 -1.01 -33.23 -2.69
CA VAL A 69 -0.03 -32.73 -3.68
C VAL A 69 -0.76 -32.07 -4.85
N THR A 70 -1.79 -32.74 -5.39
CA THR A 70 -2.65 -32.19 -6.44
C THR A 70 -3.34 -30.90 -5.97
N MET A 71 -3.86 -30.88 -4.75
CA MET A 71 -4.48 -29.68 -4.17
C MET A 71 -3.48 -28.51 -4.08
N LEU A 72 -2.23 -28.79 -3.70
CA LEU A 72 -1.17 -27.77 -3.69
C LEU A 72 -0.87 -27.25 -5.11
N GLN A 73 -0.74 -28.14 -6.10
CA GLN A 73 -0.56 -27.75 -7.51
C GLN A 73 -1.67 -26.84 -7.99
N ILE A 74 -2.93 -27.19 -7.69
CA ILE A 74 -4.10 -26.37 -8.05
C ILE A 74 -4.04 -25.00 -7.41
N ILE A 75 -3.69 -24.92 -6.11
CA ILE A 75 -3.60 -23.64 -5.40
C ILE A 75 -2.50 -22.75 -5.97
N ILE A 76 -1.30 -23.30 -6.20
CA ILE A 76 -0.17 -22.54 -6.77
C ILE A 76 -0.51 -22.06 -8.17
N PHE A 77 -1.10 -22.92 -9.00
CA PHE A 77 -1.55 -22.57 -10.34
C PHE A 77 -2.61 -21.46 -10.31
N CYS A 78 -3.62 -21.56 -9.44
CA CYS A 78 -4.64 -20.52 -9.31
C CYS A 78 -4.04 -19.20 -8.84
N TYR A 79 -3.11 -19.21 -7.89
CA TYR A 79 -2.46 -18.00 -7.38
C TYR A 79 -1.60 -17.32 -8.44
N SER A 80 -0.90 -18.08 -9.29
CA SER A 80 -0.13 -17.51 -10.40
C SER A 80 -1.03 -16.88 -11.48
N GLU A 81 -2.30 -17.29 -11.55
CA GLU A 81 -3.33 -16.69 -12.40
C GLU A 81 -4.13 -15.57 -11.68
N GLY A 82 -3.78 -15.21 -10.45
CA GLY A 82 -4.48 -14.17 -9.66
C GLY A 82 -5.82 -14.61 -9.06
N ILE A 83 -6.09 -15.92 -9.01
CA ILE A 83 -7.33 -16.51 -8.52
C ILE A 83 -7.18 -16.92 -7.05
N PHE A 84 -7.53 -16.02 -6.14
CA PHE A 84 -7.32 -16.23 -4.68
C PHE A 84 -8.55 -16.75 -3.93
N SER A 85 -9.76 -16.38 -4.36
CA SER A 85 -11.01 -16.78 -3.69
C SER A 85 -11.25 -18.28 -3.83
N SER A 86 -11.55 -18.98 -2.73
CA SER A 86 -11.83 -20.43 -2.74
C SER A 86 -13.00 -20.80 -3.65
N ARG A 87 -14.00 -19.92 -3.79
CA ARG A 87 -15.13 -20.10 -4.72
C ARG A 87 -14.70 -19.96 -6.18
N ASN A 88 -13.78 -19.04 -6.48
CA ASN A 88 -13.24 -18.91 -7.83
C ASN A 88 -12.33 -20.08 -8.18
N ILE A 89 -11.57 -20.61 -7.21
CA ILE A 89 -10.80 -21.84 -7.40
C ILE A 89 -11.73 -23.02 -7.64
N GLU A 90 -12.79 -23.21 -6.84
CA GLU A 90 -13.81 -24.25 -7.08
C GLU A 90 -14.39 -24.14 -8.51
N LYS A 91 -14.73 -22.92 -8.95
CA LYS A 91 -15.20 -22.68 -10.31
C LYS A 91 -14.14 -23.10 -11.34
N SER A 92 -12.87 -22.77 -11.11
CA SER A 92 -11.76 -23.12 -12.00
C SER A 92 -11.54 -24.63 -12.05
N CYS A 93 -11.67 -25.35 -10.92
CA CYS A 93 -11.62 -26.81 -10.89
C CYS A 93 -12.72 -27.48 -11.72
N LYS A 94 -13.88 -26.83 -11.88
CA LYS A 94 -15.00 -27.36 -12.68
C LYS A 94 -14.84 -27.11 -14.17
N TYR A 95 -14.28 -25.96 -14.56
CA TYR A 95 -14.36 -25.46 -15.94
C TYR A 95 -13.00 -25.25 -16.63
N ASP A 96 -11.91 -25.07 -15.90
CA ASP A 96 -10.58 -24.87 -16.50
C ASP A 96 -9.94 -26.20 -16.86
N LEU A 97 -9.71 -26.43 -18.15
CA LEU A 97 -9.12 -27.67 -18.68
C LEU A 97 -7.74 -27.97 -18.08
N ARG A 98 -6.95 -26.94 -17.74
CA ARG A 98 -5.61 -27.08 -17.16
C ARG A 98 -5.69 -27.65 -15.75
N ILE A 99 -6.67 -27.21 -14.97
CA ILE A 99 -6.92 -27.71 -13.62
C ILE A 99 -7.60 -29.08 -13.67
N LYS A 100 -8.50 -29.31 -14.62
CA LYS A 100 -9.07 -30.65 -14.85
C LYS A 100 -8.00 -31.68 -15.20
N TYR A 101 -6.98 -31.28 -15.96
CA TYR A 101 -5.80 -32.11 -16.20
C TYR A 101 -5.03 -32.40 -14.89
N LEU A 102 -4.82 -31.40 -14.01
CA LEU A 102 -4.19 -31.64 -12.71
C LEU A 102 -4.99 -32.59 -11.81
N LEU A 103 -6.32 -32.52 -11.87
CA LEU A 103 -7.21 -33.40 -11.10
C LEU A 103 -7.13 -34.86 -11.54
N ASP A 104 -6.65 -35.16 -12.75
CA ASP A 104 -6.44 -36.53 -13.25
C ASP A 104 -7.66 -37.46 -13.06
N GLY A 105 -8.86 -36.92 -13.33
CA GLY A 105 -10.14 -37.64 -13.17
C GLY A 105 -10.74 -37.61 -11.76
N GLU A 106 -10.08 -37.03 -10.77
CA GLU A 106 -10.67 -36.79 -9.45
C GLU A 106 -11.81 -35.76 -9.51
N ASN A 107 -12.78 -35.89 -8.59
CA ASN A 107 -13.89 -34.94 -8.52
C ASN A 107 -13.41 -33.55 -8.09
N PRO A 108 -13.86 -32.46 -8.75
CA PRO A 108 -13.52 -31.10 -8.35
C PRO A 108 -13.85 -30.83 -6.89
N PRO A 109 -12.92 -30.30 -6.09
CA PRO A 109 -13.16 -29.99 -4.68
C PRO A 109 -14.08 -28.77 -4.54
N ASP A 110 -14.94 -28.78 -3.53
CA ASP A 110 -15.73 -27.60 -3.18
C ASP A 110 -14.88 -26.53 -2.47
N HIS A 111 -15.37 -25.28 -2.43
CA HIS A 111 -14.68 -24.16 -1.78
C HIS A 111 -14.38 -24.43 -0.30
N SER A 112 -15.22 -25.24 0.38
CA SER A 112 -15.03 -25.60 1.79
C SER A 112 -13.85 -26.55 1.98
N THR A 113 -13.65 -27.49 1.07
CA THR A 113 -12.51 -28.42 1.02
C THR A 113 -11.23 -27.67 0.71
N ILE A 114 -11.26 -26.75 -0.27
CA ILE A 114 -10.12 -25.86 -0.59
C ILE A 114 -9.74 -25.02 0.65
N ASN A 115 -10.73 -24.42 1.32
CA ASN A 115 -10.45 -23.61 2.51
C ASN A 115 -9.89 -24.44 3.67
N ARG A 116 -10.45 -25.63 3.93
CA ARG A 116 -9.90 -26.55 4.93
C ARG A 116 -8.47 -26.95 4.65
N PHE A 117 -8.15 -27.25 3.38
CA PHE A 117 -6.79 -27.58 2.98
C PHE A 117 -5.84 -26.40 3.27
N ARG A 118 -6.21 -25.18 2.89
CA ARG A 118 -5.43 -23.97 3.22
C ARG A 118 -5.15 -23.83 4.71
N GLN A 119 -6.18 -23.97 5.55
CA GLN A 119 -6.04 -23.89 7.01
C GLN A 119 -5.09 -24.96 7.55
N LYS A 120 -5.13 -26.17 6.99
CA LYS A 120 -4.25 -27.27 7.40
C LYS A 120 -2.78 -27.06 7.03
N ILE A 121 -2.49 -26.31 5.97
CA ILE A 121 -1.13 -26.08 5.49
C ILE A 121 -0.54 -24.73 5.94
N VAL A 122 -1.25 -23.93 6.77
CA VAL A 122 -0.79 -22.60 7.20
C VAL A 122 0.60 -22.67 7.82
N GLU A 123 0.82 -23.60 8.75
CA GLU A 123 2.12 -23.79 9.41
C GLU A 123 3.21 -24.30 8.46
N LEU A 124 2.84 -25.01 7.39
CA LEU A 124 3.77 -25.51 6.37
C LEU A 124 4.08 -24.46 5.30
N ALA A 125 3.20 -23.47 5.11
CA ALA A 125 3.27 -22.50 4.02
C ALA A 125 4.60 -21.72 3.98
N PRO A 126 5.18 -21.24 5.11
CA PRO A 126 6.48 -20.57 5.09
C PRO A 126 7.60 -21.46 4.55
N ASN A 127 7.61 -22.74 4.92
CA ASN A 127 8.62 -23.69 4.46
C ASN A 127 8.45 -24.00 2.96
N LEU A 128 7.21 -24.25 2.51
CA LEU A 128 6.91 -24.48 1.09
C LEU A 128 7.28 -23.26 0.23
N LEU A 129 6.99 -22.05 0.72
CA LEU A 129 7.37 -20.81 0.04
C LEU A 129 8.90 -20.68 -0.04
N ASN A 130 9.62 -20.95 1.04
CA ASN A 130 11.09 -20.91 1.04
C ASN A 130 11.66 -21.89 0.02
N GLN A 131 11.21 -23.15 0.00
CA GLN A 131 11.66 -24.14 -1.00
C GLN A 131 11.44 -23.64 -2.44
N MET A 132 10.27 -23.06 -2.73
CA MET A 132 9.98 -22.48 -4.05
C MET A 132 10.91 -21.32 -4.39
N ILE A 133 11.20 -20.43 -3.43
CA ILE A 133 12.13 -19.32 -3.61
C ILE A 133 13.56 -19.84 -3.86
N GLN A 134 14.01 -20.86 -3.12
CA GLN A 134 15.33 -21.48 -3.34
C GLN A 134 15.46 -22.03 -4.76
N ILE A 135 14.44 -22.72 -5.26
CA ILE A 135 14.40 -23.20 -6.66
C ILE A 135 14.56 -22.03 -7.64
N LEU A 136 13.87 -20.91 -7.40
CA LEU A 136 13.97 -19.73 -8.26
C LEU A 136 15.35 -19.05 -8.19
N ILE A 137 16.01 -19.08 -7.03
CA ILE A 137 17.38 -18.61 -6.86
C ILE A 137 18.36 -19.51 -7.63
N GLU A 138 18.24 -20.84 -7.50
CA GLU A 138 19.06 -21.82 -8.22
C GLU A 138 18.97 -21.66 -9.75
N GLU A 139 17.76 -21.35 -10.26
CA GLU A 139 17.50 -21.10 -11.68
C GLU A 139 17.85 -19.67 -12.13
N ASN A 140 18.50 -18.87 -11.28
CA ASN A 140 18.88 -17.47 -11.52
C ASN A 140 17.69 -16.57 -11.93
N GLN A 141 16.49 -16.83 -11.39
CA GLN A 141 15.28 -16.04 -11.65
C GLN A 141 15.05 -14.92 -10.63
N ILE A 142 15.75 -14.96 -9.49
CA ILE A 142 15.67 -13.94 -8.44
C ILE A 142 17.06 -13.32 -8.24
N ASP A 143 17.13 -11.99 -8.35
CA ASP A 143 18.31 -11.23 -7.95
C ASP A 143 18.26 -10.93 -6.45
N LEU A 144 19.33 -11.34 -5.73
CA LEU A 144 19.51 -11.12 -4.30
C LEU A 144 20.31 -9.86 -3.97
N SER A 145 20.71 -9.07 -4.98
CA SER A 145 21.48 -7.83 -4.80
C SER A 145 20.71 -6.74 -4.04
N SER A 146 19.37 -6.79 -4.09
CA SER A 146 18.49 -5.73 -3.62
C SER A 146 17.43 -6.29 -2.67
N ILE A 147 17.33 -5.69 -1.48
CA ILE A 147 16.32 -6.05 -0.47
C ILE A 147 15.18 -5.02 -0.53
N TYR A 148 13.97 -5.48 -0.85
CA TYR A 148 12.76 -4.67 -0.80
C TYR A 148 12.00 -4.97 0.51
N ILE A 149 11.84 -3.96 1.36
CA ILE A 149 11.08 -4.05 2.61
C ILE A 149 9.76 -3.31 2.42
N ASP A 150 8.65 -4.04 2.34
CA ASP A 150 7.31 -3.46 2.25
C ASP A 150 6.79 -3.11 3.66
N GLY A 151 6.98 -1.85 4.06
CA GLY A 151 6.50 -1.34 5.35
C GLY A 151 5.08 -0.79 5.25
N THR A 152 4.17 -1.29 6.09
CA THR A 152 2.86 -0.64 6.28
C THR A 152 2.96 0.43 7.37
N LYS A 153 2.73 1.69 7.01
CA LYS A 153 2.64 2.79 7.99
C LYS A 153 1.25 2.79 8.61
N ILE A 154 1.17 2.79 9.95
CA ILE A 154 -0.08 2.84 10.70
C ILE A 154 -0.14 4.17 11.45
N GLU A 155 -1.23 4.93 11.29
CA GLU A 155 -1.47 6.14 12.07
C GLU A 155 -1.75 5.76 13.54
N ALA A 156 -1.01 6.34 14.48
CA ALA A 156 -1.44 6.35 15.87
C ALA A 156 -2.65 7.28 16.02
N TYR A 157 -3.57 6.99 16.96
CA TYR A 157 -4.78 7.79 17.20
C TYR A 157 -4.43 9.21 17.67
N ALA A 158 -4.12 10.08 16.71
CA ALA A 158 -3.81 11.49 16.89
C ALA A 158 -4.80 12.32 16.07
N ASN A 159 -5.07 13.55 16.51
CA ASN A 159 -5.90 14.48 15.75
C ASN A 159 -5.31 14.65 14.34
N ARG A 160 -6.11 14.32 13.32
CA ARG A 160 -5.74 14.36 11.90
C ARG A 160 -5.32 15.74 11.40
N TYR A 161 -5.56 16.82 12.15
CA TYR A 161 -5.23 18.20 11.76
C TYR A 161 -4.25 18.88 12.74
N SER A 162 -3.24 18.13 13.19
CA SER A 162 -2.18 18.61 14.10
C SER A 162 -1.08 19.41 13.39
N PHE A 163 -0.90 19.25 12.08
CA PHE A 163 0.15 19.95 11.34
C PHE A 163 -0.27 21.37 10.90
N VAL A 164 0.70 22.27 10.91
CA VAL A 164 0.60 23.62 10.35
C VAL A 164 1.50 23.69 9.11
N TRP A 165 0.97 24.26 8.03
CA TRP A 165 1.64 24.32 6.72
C TRP A 165 2.02 25.74 6.36
N ARG A 166 3.28 25.96 5.96
CA ARG A 166 3.83 27.26 5.54
C ARG A 166 2.97 27.93 4.49
N GLY A 167 2.71 27.26 3.37
CA GLY A 167 1.93 27.83 2.27
C GLY A 167 0.50 28.22 2.67
N SER A 168 -0.10 27.53 3.66
CA SER A 168 -1.38 27.96 4.22
C SER A 168 -1.23 29.26 5.01
N ILE A 169 -0.26 29.33 5.92
CA ILE A 169 -0.01 30.52 6.74
C ILE A 169 0.29 31.74 5.87
N GLU A 170 1.18 31.61 4.88
CA GLU A 170 1.54 32.70 3.96
C GLU A 170 0.32 33.21 3.18
N LYS A 171 -0.50 32.28 2.64
CA LYS A 171 -1.75 32.62 1.95
C LYS A 171 -2.72 33.39 2.85
N TRP A 172 -2.89 32.98 4.11
CA TRP A 172 -3.79 33.66 5.04
C TRP A 172 -3.22 35.00 5.52
N GLN A 173 -1.91 35.08 5.74
CA GLN A 173 -1.21 36.32 6.10
C GLN A 173 -1.34 37.36 4.99
N GLU A 174 -1.14 36.99 3.73
CA GLU A 174 -1.28 37.91 2.59
C GLU A 174 -2.72 38.40 2.43
N LYS A 175 -3.71 37.51 2.55
CA LYS A 175 -5.13 37.91 2.53
C LYS A 175 -5.47 38.91 3.64
N LEU A 176 -4.97 38.68 4.85
CA LEU A 176 -5.20 39.58 5.97
C LEU A 176 -4.48 40.93 5.75
N LYS A 177 -3.24 40.89 5.27
CA LYS A 177 -2.45 42.08 4.90
C LYS A 177 -3.22 42.95 3.91
N VAL A 178 -3.70 42.39 2.79
CA VAL A 178 -4.48 43.13 1.77
C VAL A 178 -5.72 43.78 2.39
N LYS A 179 -6.42 43.08 3.29
CA LYS A 179 -7.60 43.61 3.99
C LYS A 179 -7.24 44.81 4.89
N ILE A 180 -6.13 44.73 5.61
CA ILE A 180 -5.65 45.80 6.51
C ILE A 180 -5.19 47.01 5.71
N ILE A 181 -4.41 46.79 4.64
CA ILE A 181 -3.94 47.85 3.74
C ILE A 181 -5.12 48.62 3.16
N LYS A 182 -6.17 47.93 2.70
CA LYS A 182 -7.40 48.57 2.23
C LYS A 182 -8.14 49.33 3.33
N HIS A 183 -8.14 48.83 4.57
CA HIS A 183 -8.86 49.46 5.67
C HIS A 183 -8.22 50.77 6.14
N PHE A 184 -6.89 50.82 6.18
CA PHE A 184 -6.13 52.00 6.61
C PHE A 184 -5.61 52.86 5.45
N ASN A 185 -5.94 52.50 4.20
CA ASN A 185 -5.46 53.15 2.98
C ASN A 185 -3.92 53.27 2.91
N LEU A 186 -3.22 52.17 3.23
CA LEU A 186 -1.77 52.13 3.31
C LEU A 186 -1.11 51.80 1.96
N ASN A 187 0.21 51.93 1.88
CA ASN A 187 0.99 51.45 0.73
C ASN A 187 0.89 49.91 0.64
N ARG A 188 0.74 49.39 -0.60
CA ARG A 188 0.64 47.96 -0.91
C ARG A 188 1.95 47.20 -0.68
N GLU A 189 3.08 47.89 -0.72
CA GLU A 189 4.41 47.29 -0.60
C GLU A 189 4.84 46.99 0.84
N LEU A 190 4.01 47.31 1.85
CA LEU A 190 4.35 47.06 3.25
C LEU A 190 4.60 45.57 3.53
N THR A 191 5.64 45.29 4.31
CA THR A 191 5.92 43.93 4.79
C THR A 191 4.92 43.52 5.88
N PRO A 192 4.68 42.21 6.10
CA PRO A 192 3.78 41.77 7.17
C PRO A 192 4.14 42.31 8.55
N SER A 193 5.43 42.43 8.86
CA SER A 193 5.92 43.00 10.13
C SER A 193 5.59 44.48 10.27
N GLN A 194 5.70 45.26 9.19
CA GLN A 194 5.30 46.67 9.18
C GLN A 194 3.79 46.82 9.36
N VAL A 195 2.99 45.97 8.71
CA VAL A 195 1.53 45.97 8.87
C VAL A 195 1.14 45.62 10.31
N LEU A 196 1.82 44.66 10.94
CA LEU A 196 1.63 44.35 12.36
C LEU A 196 1.92 45.57 13.25
N ALA A 197 2.99 46.33 12.97
CA ALA A 197 3.31 47.54 13.73
C ALA A 197 2.18 48.59 13.64
N VAL A 198 1.64 48.83 12.43
CA VAL A 198 0.52 49.76 12.23
C VAL A 198 -0.72 49.31 13.00
N VAL A 199 -1.07 48.02 12.92
CA VAL A 199 -2.21 47.46 13.66
C VAL A 199 -2.01 47.57 15.17
N ARG A 200 -0.79 47.39 15.68
CA ARG A 200 -0.48 47.57 17.11
C ARG A 200 -0.70 49.01 17.57
N ILE A 201 -0.26 50.00 16.78
CA ILE A 201 -0.47 51.42 17.09
C ILE A 201 -1.96 51.74 17.11
N ALA A 202 -2.69 51.36 16.06
CA ALA A 202 -4.13 51.59 15.96
C ALA A 202 -4.92 50.90 17.09
N PHE A 203 -4.53 49.66 17.44
CA PHE A 203 -5.14 48.93 18.55
C PHE A 203 -4.93 49.64 19.88
N ASN A 204 -3.72 50.14 20.15
CA ASN A 204 -3.42 50.85 21.38
C ASN A 204 -4.21 52.16 21.48
N GLN A 205 -4.31 52.93 20.39
CA GLN A 205 -5.12 54.15 20.33
C GLN A 205 -6.59 53.88 20.66
N ILE A 206 -7.20 52.91 19.98
CA ILE A 206 -8.61 52.53 20.24
C ILE A 206 -8.78 51.98 21.67
N SER A 207 -7.79 51.27 22.21
CA SER A 207 -7.82 50.78 23.59
C SER A 207 -7.84 51.93 24.61
N THR A 208 -7.04 52.97 24.39
CA THR A 208 -7.03 54.18 25.22
C THR A 208 -8.36 54.92 25.09
N GLU A 209 -8.87 55.11 23.87
CA GLU A 209 -10.13 55.80 23.61
C GLU A 209 -11.34 55.07 24.24
N CYS A 210 -11.36 53.73 24.23
CA CYS A 210 -12.38 52.95 24.92
C CYS A 210 -12.37 53.19 26.44
N THR A 211 -11.19 53.40 27.01
CA THR A 211 -10.98 53.58 28.45
C THR A 211 -11.36 55.00 28.87
N GLU A 212 -10.91 56.02 28.12
CA GLU A 212 -11.23 57.42 28.34
C GLU A 212 -12.75 57.67 28.25
N ASN A 213 -13.39 57.09 27.24
CA ASN A 213 -14.83 57.20 27.03
C ASN A 213 -15.66 56.23 27.90
N LYS A 214 -15.01 55.44 28.78
CA LYS A 214 -15.66 54.47 29.70
C LYS A 214 -16.69 53.57 28.99
N ILE A 215 -16.32 53.02 27.84
CA ILE A 215 -17.21 52.22 27.02
C ILE A 215 -17.49 50.87 27.70
N ASN A 216 -18.75 50.58 27.98
CA ASN A 216 -19.18 49.28 28.50
C ASN A 216 -19.31 48.26 27.37
N PHE A 217 -18.47 47.22 27.41
CA PHE A 217 -18.46 46.17 26.39
C PHE A 217 -19.66 45.23 26.58
N VAL A 218 -20.39 44.97 25.49
CA VAL A 218 -21.54 44.06 25.50
C VAL A 218 -21.27 42.81 24.67
N HIS A 219 -21.68 41.65 25.19
CA HIS A 219 -21.51 40.35 24.55
C HIS A 219 -22.85 39.60 24.50
N GLY A 220 -22.96 38.62 23.58
CA GLY A 220 -24.17 37.81 23.41
C GLY A 220 -25.07 38.25 22.25
N GLN A 221 -26.06 37.40 21.94
CA GLN A 221 -27.02 37.63 20.86
C GLN A 221 -27.99 38.78 21.20
N GLY A 222 -28.41 39.54 20.20
CA GLY A 222 -29.35 40.67 20.35
C GLY A 222 -28.77 41.95 20.95
N LYS A 223 -27.49 41.98 21.35
CA LYS A 223 -26.83 43.18 21.87
C LYS A 223 -26.17 44.00 20.75
N ARG A 224 -26.47 45.29 20.67
CA ARG A 224 -25.83 46.22 19.72
C ARG A 224 -24.54 46.76 20.31
N LYS A 225 -23.40 46.26 19.83
CA LYS A 225 -22.06 46.76 20.22
C LYS A 225 -21.85 48.21 19.79
N HIS A 226 -21.26 49.01 20.67
CA HIS A 226 -20.76 50.34 20.36
C HIS A 226 -19.71 50.27 19.24
N GLN A 227 -19.57 51.33 18.44
CA GLN A 227 -18.64 51.34 17.31
C GLN A 227 -17.20 51.11 17.77
N LEU A 228 -16.74 51.81 18.82
CA LEU A 228 -15.42 51.61 19.42
C LEU A 228 -15.16 50.17 19.89
N GLN A 229 -16.16 49.49 20.46
CA GLN A 229 -16.01 48.07 20.82
C GLN A 229 -15.79 47.19 19.58
N ARG A 230 -16.53 47.45 18.49
CA ARG A 230 -16.38 46.69 17.23
C ARG A 230 -14.99 46.88 16.64
N ASP A 231 -14.49 48.12 16.63
CA ASP A 231 -13.17 48.45 16.12
C ASP A 231 -12.08 47.86 17.00
N TYR A 232 -12.22 47.92 18.32
CA TYR A 232 -11.34 47.25 19.28
C TYR A 232 -11.24 45.75 19.03
N GLU A 233 -12.37 45.04 18.96
CA GLU A 233 -12.39 43.58 18.76
C GLU A 233 -11.80 43.20 17.40
N LYS A 234 -12.07 43.98 16.36
CA LYS A 234 -11.54 43.77 15.02
C LYS A 234 -10.02 43.94 14.97
N LEU A 235 -9.50 45.01 15.57
CA LEU A 235 -8.05 45.26 15.63
C LEU A 235 -7.34 44.24 16.52
N LYS A 236 -7.97 43.81 17.61
CA LYS A 236 -7.49 42.70 18.46
C LYS A 236 -7.37 41.40 17.68
N ASP A 237 -8.40 41.04 16.90
CA ASP A 237 -8.38 39.84 16.05
C ASP A 237 -7.25 39.90 15.01
N TRP A 238 -7.09 41.06 14.35
CA TRP A 238 -6.02 41.25 13.37
C TRP A 238 -4.63 41.16 13.97
N LYS A 239 -4.41 41.82 15.11
CA LYS A 239 -3.15 41.75 15.86
C LYS A 239 -2.82 40.30 16.22
N ASN A 240 -3.75 39.58 16.85
CA ASN A 240 -3.55 38.22 17.30
C ASN A 240 -3.24 37.26 16.14
N LYS A 241 -3.92 37.41 15.00
CA LYS A 241 -3.67 36.60 13.80
C LYS A 241 -2.29 36.84 13.21
N LEU A 242 -1.89 38.11 13.06
CA LEU A 242 -0.57 38.46 12.54
C LEU A 242 0.55 37.95 13.46
N GLU A 243 0.39 38.07 14.78
CA GLU A 243 1.33 37.52 15.77
C GLU A 243 1.41 35.99 15.70
N SER A 244 0.26 35.32 15.55
CA SER A 244 0.21 33.86 15.37
C SER A 244 0.92 33.43 14.09
N TYR A 245 0.70 34.12 12.97
CA TYR A 245 1.36 33.79 11.69
C TYR A 245 2.87 33.98 11.77
N GLN A 246 3.33 35.06 12.40
CA GLN A 246 4.75 35.28 12.64
C GLN A 246 5.36 34.15 13.48
N LYS A 247 4.70 33.76 14.58
CA LYS A 247 5.15 32.64 15.43
C LYS A 247 5.22 31.32 14.66
N HIS A 248 4.24 31.03 13.80
CA HIS A 248 4.28 29.82 12.96
C HIS A 248 5.48 29.81 12.01
N ILE A 249 5.78 30.94 11.38
CA ILE A 249 6.93 31.08 10.48
C ILE A 249 8.25 30.93 11.25
N GLU A 250 8.35 31.51 12.45
CA GLU A 250 9.51 31.37 13.34
C GLU A 250 9.75 29.91 13.75
N ILE A 251 8.71 29.18 14.16
CA ILE A 251 8.82 27.74 14.51
C ILE A 251 9.29 26.90 13.32
N MET A 252 8.84 27.23 12.11
CA MET A 252 9.25 26.50 10.90
C MET A 252 10.68 26.84 10.44
N GLY A 253 11.27 27.93 10.90
CA GLY A 253 12.59 28.40 10.47
C GLY A 253 12.66 28.65 8.96
N GLU A 254 13.84 28.54 8.36
CA GLU A 254 14.02 28.72 6.90
C GLU A 254 13.78 27.42 6.12
N HIS A 255 14.02 26.26 6.74
CA HIS A 255 14.15 25.00 6.01
C HIS A 255 12.90 24.12 6.01
N ARG A 256 11.91 24.37 6.88
CA ARG A 256 10.73 23.50 7.01
C ARG A 256 9.48 24.13 6.40
N ASN A 257 8.70 23.30 5.70
CA ASN A 257 7.42 23.69 5.11
C ASN A 257 6.22 23.37 5.99
N SER A 258 6.42 22.61 7.07
CA SER A 258 5.39 22.26 8.02
C SER A 258 5.97 21.87 9.37
N TYR A 259 5.15 21.93 10.42
CA TYR A 259 5.49 21.40 11.74
C TYR A 259 4.23 20.89 12.45
N SER A 260 4.39 19.98 13.42
CA SER A 260 3.28 19.52 14.26
C SER A 260 3.09 20.42 15.48
N LYS A 261 1.82 20.74 15.79
CA LYS A 261 1.46 21.57 16.97
C LYS A 261 1.86 20.93 18.30
N THR A 262 1.93 19.60 18.37
CA THR A 262 2.23 18.86 19.60
C THR A 262 3.72 18.53 19.73
N ASP A 263 4.36 18.21 18.60
CA ASP A 263 5.77 17.90 18.54
C ASP A 263 6.37 18.74 17.41
N HIS A 264 7.07 19.81 17.78
CA HIS A 264 7.63 20.71 16.79
C HIS A 264 8.74 20.05 15.98
N ASP A 265 9.40 18.98 16.44
CA ASP A 265 10.48 18.31 15.69
C ASP A 265 9.95 17.24 14.72
N ALA A 266 8.70 16.82 14.88
CA ALA A 266 8.07 15.85 13.99
C ALA A 266 7.96 16.37 12.54
N THR A 267 8.28 15.49 11.60
CA THR A 267 8.09 15.70 10.16
C THR A 267 6.80 15.04 9.68
N PHE A 268 6.11 15.68 8.73
CA PHE A 268 4.92 15.10 8.15
C PHE A 268 5.31 13.89 7.29
N MET A 269 4.73 12.73 7.58
CA MET A 269 4.93 11.52 6.80
C MET A 269 3.77 11.33 5.83
N ARG A 270 4.09 11.23 4.53
CA ARG A 270 3.10 10.88 3.52
C ARG A 270 2.65 9.43 3.70
N MET A 271 1.33 9.24 3.81
CA MET A 271 0.67 7.95 3.95
C MET A 271 0.09 7.51 2.60
N LYS A 272 -0.12 6.19 2.43
CA LYS A 272 -0.75 5.64 1.21
C LYS A 272 -2.19 6.13 1.06
N GLU A 273 -2.90 6.23 2.18
CA GLU A 273 -4.21 6.87 2.30
C GLU A 273 -4.07 8.18 3.08
N ASP A 274 -3.61 9.24 2.41
CA ASP A 274 -3.46 10.55 3.05
C ASP A 274 -4.81 11.29 3.11
N HIS A 275 -5.33 11.47 4.32
CA HIS A 275 -6.54 12.24 4.58
C HIS A 275 -6.42 13.73 4.22
N MET A 276 -5.20 14.29 4.26
CA MET A 276 -4.96 15.69 3.91
C MET A 276 -4.85 15.92 2.39
N LYS A 277 -4.68 14.86 1.59
CA LYS A 277 -4.45 14.92 0.13
C LYS A 277 -3.33 15.89 -0.27
N ASN A 278 -2.25 15.93 0.51
CA ASN A 278 -1.11 16.81 0.25
C ASN A 278 -0.09 16.21 -0.75
#